data_AF-A0A2T6ZGM9-F1
#
_entry.id   AF-A0A2T6ZGM9-F1
#
_cell.length_a   1.000
_cell.length_b   1.000
_cell.length_c   1.000
_cell.angle_alpha   90.00
_cell.angle_beta   90.00
_cell.angle_gamma   90.00
#
_symmetry.space_group_name_H-M   'P 1'
#
loop_
_entity.id
_entity.type
_entity.pdbx_description
1 polymer ?
#
loop_
_entity_poly.entity_id
_entity_poly.type
_entity_poly.pdbx_seq_one_letter_code
_entity_poly.pdbx_strand_id
1 'polypeptide(L)'
;MIDKVFQDVQAQRKSAIEFIDKITAESTRVQAWATKTMELTTKYFIKYFIGEDYIWELYGDTPTRAERLDFLPDSDKGAIPMVYSPRYPNKRAKLITGIAYTLPAFALLGCYLGVRSSALVPAEVNEKISRAAAETGIPSFGIYSSGRFGLAKIFTSCFSSLWDSLTDGSDKQSDYRLKIVAAQTALGLFPILTIMIVESLRRGNFFTLSKIPAFWGFLYQIFPISMVLPVYFFFHAYQITPAKYYEKNFISIPMAYAKSLIPTLIISFLIPTLITLFREQSLRASIALWLPFPIYTAIVHQILKSFFTTPALTTKNADLPYIRGAYLLSFGVSASAHLYAPYTTITAGDSFLSIVAHLVPGVPPADNSLVETGLDIVRSEYLIAFAAGLAWVLILLNDMKRFRKITAGWLELLGYIAAASVIFGPAATVLAAYAWREELLRV
;
A
#
# COMPACT_ATOMS: atom_id res chain seq x y z
N MET A 1 -10.74 62.30 -18.83
CA MET A 1 -10.15 61.65 -17.63
C MET A 1 -11.06 60.56 -17.10
N ILE A 2 -12.35 60.85 -16.86
CA ILE A 2 -13.34 59.88 -16.37
C ILE A 2 -13.53 58.70 -17.33
N ASP A 3 -13.68 58.93 -18.64
CA ASP A 3 -13.88 57.85 -19.61
C ASP A 3 -12.71 56.86 -19.68
N LYS A 4 -11.49 57.37 -19.53
CA LYS A 4 -10.28 56.56 -19.49
C LYS A 4 -10.29 55.64 -18.26
N VAL A 5 -10.69 56.16 -17.10
CA VAL A 5 -10.84 55.36 -15.87
C VAL A 5 -11.87 54.23 -16.06
N PHE A 6 -13.02 54.52 -16.68
CA PHE A 6 -14.01 53.49 -16.96
C PHE A 6 -13.52 52.43 -17.96
N GLN A 7 -12.80 52.85 -19.01
CA GLN A 7 -12.21 51.93 -19.97
C GLN A 7 -11.16 51.02 -19.32
N ASP A 8 -10.29 51.58 -18.49
CA ASP A 8 -9.24 50.84 -17.78
C ASP A 8 -9.85 49.83 -16.78
N VAL A 9 -10.86 50.25 -16.00
CA VAL A 9 -11.59 49.37 -15.07
C VAL A 9 -12.31 48.25 -15.84
N GLN A 10 -12.97 48.58 -16.95
CA GLN A 10 -13.66 47.58 -17.77
C GLN A 10 -12.67 46.57 -18.37
N ALA A 11 -11.53 47.04 -18.90
CA ALA A 11 -10.48 46.19 -19.46
C ALA A 11 -9.89 45.24 -18.42
N GLN A 12 -9.70 45.72 -17.18
CA GLN A 12 -9.17 44.93 -16.07
C GLN A 12 -10.17 43.88 -15.56
N ARG A 13 -11.47 44.22 -15.48
CA ARG A 13 -12.49 43.37 -14.84
C ARG A 13 -13.18 42.37 -15.76
N LYS A 14 -13.29 42.69 -17.05
CA LYS A 14 -14.11 41.92 -18.00
C LYS A 14 -13.77 40.43 -18.00
N SER A 15 -12.49 40.07 -18.05
CA SER A 15 -12.05 38.67 -18.10
C SER A 15 -12.35 37.91 -16.81
N ALA A 16 -12.21 38.56 -15.65
CA ALA A 16 -12.51 37.96 -14.36
C ALA A 16 -14.02 37.73 -14.19
N ILE A 17 -14.84 38.71 -14.57
CA ILE A 17 -16.31 38.60 -14.50
C ILE A 17 -16.81 37.50 -15.44
N GLU A 18 -16.35 37.48 -16.70
CA GLU A 18 -16.72 36.44 -17.67
C GLU A 18 -16.34 35.03 -17.18
N PHE A 19 -15.19 34.90 -16.53
CA PHE A 19 -14.78 33.64 -15.90
C PHE A 19 -15.71 33.24 -14.74
N ILE A 20 -16.01 34.17 -13.83
CA ILE A 20 -16.88 33.91 -12.67
C ILE A 20 -18.29 33.54 -13.13
N ASP A 21 -18.86 34.26 -14.10
CA ASP A 21 -20.18 33.98 -14.65
C ASP A 21 -20.22 32.58 -15.28
N LYS A 22 -19.21 32.21 -16.07
CA LYS A 22 -19.12 30.89 -16.68
C LYS A 22 -19.05 29.77 -15.64
N ILE A 23 -18.16 29.90 -14.65
CA ILE A 23 -18.00 28.89 -13.58
C ILE A 23 -19.27 28.77 -12.74
N THR A 24 -19.91 29.89 -12.42
CA THR A 24 -21.16 29.91 -11.63
C THR A 24 -22.30 29.26 -12.40
N ALA A 25 -22.42 29.52 -13.71
CA ALA A 25 -23.41 28.89 -14.56
C ALA A 25 -23.18 27.37 -14.70
N GLU A 26 -21.94 26.93 -14.95
CA GLU A 26 -21.60 25.50 -15.02
C GLU A 26 -21.86 24.80 -13.69
N SER A 27 -21.45 25.42 -12.59
CA SER A 27 -21.66 24.94 -11.24
C SER A 27 -23.14 24.77 -10.91
N THR A 28 -23.97 25.77 -11.23
CA THR A 28 -25.43 25.71 -11.02
C THR A 28 -26.04 24.56 -11.83
N ARG A 29 -25.58 24.35 -13.06
CA ARG A 29 -26.05 23.22 -13.90
C ARG A 29 -25.66 21.86 -13.31
N VAL A 30 -24.46 21.74 -12.75
CA VAL A 30 -24.00 20.52 -12.06
C VAL A 30 -24.83 20.27 -10.80
N GLN A 31 -25.05 21.28 -9.97
CA GLN A 31 -25.85 21.17 -8.75
C GLN A 31 -27.33 20.85 -9.03
N ALA A 32 -27.91 21.44 -10.08
CA ALA A 32 -29.28 21.20 -10.50
C ALA A 32 -29.47 19.88 -11.29
N TRP A 33 -28.39 19.11 -11.50
CA TRP A 33 -28.40 17.92 -12.35
C TRP A 33 -29.04 18.17 -13.72
N ALA A 34 -28.63 19.26 -14.37
CA ALA A 34 -29.21 19.73 -15.63
C ALA A 34 -29.21 18.66 -16.75
N THR A 35 -28.34 17.65 -16.65
CA THR A 35 -28.36 16.46 -17.50
C THR A 35 -28.23 15.18 -16.68
N LYS A 36 -28.73 14.06 -17.22
CA LYS A 36 -28.52 12.71 -16.65
C LYS A 36 -27.03 12.36 -16.50
N THR A 37 -26.19 12.86 -17.42
CA THR A 37 -24.74 12.71 -17.32
C THR A 37 -24.17 13.48 -16.13
N MET A 38 -24.58 14.73 -15.89
CA MET A 38 -24.19 15.48 -14.69
C MET A 38 -24.72 14.81 -13.43
N GLU A 39 -25.95 14.30 -13.42
CA GLU A 39 -26.50 13.52 -12.31
C GLU A 39 -25.61 12.32 -11.96
N LEU A 40 -25.29 11.49 -12.95
CA LEU A 40 -24.44 10.31 -12.79
C LEU A 40 -23.02 10.69 -12.35
N THR A 41 -22.42 11.68 -13.01
CA THR A 41 -21.08 12.18 -12.70
C THR A 41 -21.02 12.70 -11.27
N THR A 42 -22.00 13.48 -10.82
CA THR A 42 -21.98 14.05 -9.46
C THR A 42 -22.26 12.96 -8.41
N LYS A 43 -23.26 12.09 -8.65
CA LYS A 43 -23.66 11.04 -7.70
C LYS A 43 -22.62 9.93 -7.56
N TYR A 44 -21.92 9.57 -8.64
CA TYR A 44 -21.06 8.40 -8.67
C TYR A 44 -19.59 8.72 -8.95
N PHE A 45 -19.31 9.57 -9.94
CA PHE A 45 -17.92 9.79 -10.36
C PHE A 45 -17.17 10.75 -9.43
N ILE A 46 -17.69 11.96 -9.22
CA ILE A 46 -17.08 12.95 -8.34
C ILE A 46 -17.07 12.45 -6.89
N LYS A 47 -18.22 11.98 -6.41
CA LYS A 47 -18.35 11.52 -5.02
C LYS A 47 -17.42 10.36 -4.66
N TYR A 48 -17.22 9.38 -5.57
CA TYR A 48 -16.49 8.16 -5.23
C TYR A 48 -15.10 8.04 -5.86
N PHE A 49 -14.86 8.57 -7.06
CA PHE A 49 -13.58 8.46 -7.75
C PHE A 49 -12.67 9.66 -7.54
N ILE A 50 -13.18 10.88 -7.70
CA ILE A 50 -12.35 12.10 -7.62
C ILE A 50 -12.27 12.60 -6.16
N GLY A 51 -13.36 12.46 -5.40
CA GLY A 51 -13.52 13.04 -4.07
C GLY A 51 -14.25 14.39 -4.13
N GLU A 52 -14.98 14.71 -3.06
CA GLU A 52 -15.74 15.97 -2.93
C GLU A 52 -14.82 17.21 -2.92
N ASP A 53 -13.54 17.02 -2.59
CA ASP A 53 -12.50 18.05 -2.57
C ASP A 53 -12.35 18.74 -3.94
N TYR A 54 -12.61 18.04 -5.04
CA TYR A 54 -12.54 18.61 -6.39
C TYR A 54 -13.55 19.73 -6.62
N ILE A 55 -14.76 19.60 -6.06
CA ILE A 55 -15.78 20.64 -6.15
C ILE A 55 -15.32 21.86 -5.36
N TRP A 56 -14.76 21.66 -4.17
CA TRP A 56 -14.26 22.75 -3.33
C TRP A 56 -13.04 23.45 -3.93
N GLU A 57 -12.13 22.72 -4.58
CA GLU A 57 -11.01 23.31 -5.33
C GLU A 57 -11.53 24.15 -6.50
N LEU A 58 -12.56 23.68 -7.22
CA LEU A 58 -13.20 24.46 -8.30
C LEU A 58 -13.78 25.78 -7.78
N TYR A 59 -14.33 25.80 -6.57
CA TYR A 59 -14.83 27.03 -5.93
C TYR A 59 -13.72 27.89 -5.30
N GLY A 60 -12.60 27.30 -4.91
CA GLY A 60 -11.47 28.02 -4.30
C GLY A 60 -10.78 28.99 -5.26
N ASP A 61 -10.80 28.69 -6.55
CA ASP A 61 -10.24 29.56 -7.59
C ASP A 61 -11.06 30.84 -7.79
N THR A 62 -12.38 30.78 -7.61
CA THR A 62 -13.31 31.91 -7.78
C THR A 62 -12.93 33.13 -6.92
N PRO A 63 -12.78 33.02 -5.58
CA PRO A 63 -12.36 34.15 -4.75
C PRO A 63 -10.89 34.56 -4.93
N THR A 64 -10.01 33.69 -5.46
CA THR A 64 -8.63 34.12 -5.82
C THR A 64 -8.54 34.93 -7.11
N ARG A 65 -9.50 34.75 -8.02
CA ARG A 65 -9.59 35.50 -9.28
C ARG A 65 -10.55 36.68 -9.21
N ALA A 66 -11.38 36.76 -8.18
CA ALA A 66 -12.15 37.95 -7.86
C ALA A 66 -11.20 39.09 -7.47
N GLU A 67 -11.48 40.29 -7.98
CA GLU A 67 -10.67 41.47 -7.67
C GLU A 67 -10.78 41.81 -6.18
N ARG A 68 -9.64 41.95 -5.49
CA ARG A 68 -9.60 42.31 -4.06
C ARG A 68 -10.04 43.76 -3.90
N LEU A 69 -11.21 43.97 -3.30
CA LEU A 69 -11.81 45.30 -3.14
C LEU A 69 -11.10 46.19 -2.09
N ASP A 70 -10.34 45.60 -1.17
CA ASP A 70 -9.63 46.34 -0.12
C ASP A 70 -8.16 45.92 -0.02
N PHE A 71 -7.24 46.89 -0.20
CA PHE A 71 -5.83 46.77 0.16
C PHE A 71 -5.68 46.84 1.68
N LEU A 72 -5.92 45.72 2.37
CA LEU A 72 -5.21 45.51 3.62
C LEU A 72 -3.73 45.25 3.25
N PRO A 73 -2.76 45.88 3.92
CA PRO A 73 -1.35 45.58 3.69
C PRO A 73 -1.12 44.08 3.85
N ASP A 74 -0.29 43.50 2.98
CA ASP A 74 0.09 42.09 3.08
C ASP A 74 0.61 41.85 4.49
N SER A 75 -0.07 40.99 5.25
CA SER A 75 0.32 40.67 6.62
C SER A 75 1.76 40.17 6.65
N ASP A 76 2.63 40.91 7.36
CA ASP A 76 4.02 40.56 7.64
C ASP A 76 4.14 39.17 8.31
N LYS A 77 3.05 38.76 8.97
CA LYS A 77 2.80 37.39 9.40
C LYS A 77 2.19 36.66 8.21
N GLY A 78 3.05 36.11 7.34
CA GLY A 78 2.71 35.51 6.04
C GLY A 78 1.25 35.07 5.91
N ALA A 79 0.55 35.68 4.96
CA ALA A 79 -0.87 35.51 4.64
C ALA A 79 -1.48 34.26 5.28
N ILE A 80 -2.44 34.46 6.20
CA ILE A 80 -3.27 33.36 6.70
C ILE A 80 -3.77 32.62 5.45
N PRO A 81 -3.31 31.38 5.17
CA PRO A 81 -3.73 30.68 3.99
C PRO A 81 -5.24 30.58 4.08
N MET A 82 -5.89 31.25 3.12
CA MET A 82 -7.33 31.25 2.85
C MET A 82 -7.96 30.02 3.48
N VAL A 83 -8.72 30.24 4.57
CA VAL A 83 -9.26 29.24 5.50
C VAL A 83 -8.83 27.84 5.11
N TYR A 84 -7.66 27.43 5.59
CA TYR A 84 -7.24 26.05 5.58
C TYR A 84 -8.29 25.27 6.37
N SER A 85 -9.36 24.84 5.71
CA SER A 85 -10.28 23.87 6.27
C SER A 85 -9.45 22.59 6.36
N PRO A 86 -9.25 22.01 7.56
CA PRO A 86 -8.72 20.66 7.66
C PRO A 86 -9.49 19.71 6.72
N ARG A 87 -10.78 20.00 6.50
CA ARG A 87 -11.63 19.25 5.58
C ARG A 87 -11.24 19.36 4.10
N TYR A 88 -10.65 20.48 3.64
CA TYR A 88 -10.40 20.76 2.21
C TYR A 88 -9.11 21.59 2.00
N PRO A 89 -7.93 20.96 1.88
CA PRO A 89 -6.70 21.69 1.59
C PRO A 89 -6.59 22.05 0.09
N ASN A 90 -6.80 23.33 -0.26
CA ASN A 90 -6.70 23.97 -1.60
C ASN A 90 -5.39 23.71 -2.39
N LYS A 91 -4.46 22.89 -1.90
CA LYS A 91 -3.20 22.54 -2.56
C LYS A 91 -2.89 21.05 -2.38
N ARG A 92 -3.82 20.16 -2.73
CA ARG A 92 -3.49 18.73 -2.93
C ARG A 92 -2.44 18.55 -4.06
N ALA A 93 -2.31 19.54 -4.94
CA ALA A 93 -2.11 19.34 -6.38
C ALA A 93 -0.68 19.19 -6.97
N LYS A 94 0.43 19.12 -6.23
CA LYS A 94 1.75 18.88 -6.89
C LYS A 94 2.64 17.83 -6.25
N LEU A 95 2.96 17.95 -4.96
CA LEU A 95 3.86 16.99 -4.30
C LEU A 95 3.17 15.65 -3.99
N ILE A 96 1.95 15.66 -3.43
CA ILE A 96 1.18 14.41 -3.22
C ILE A 96 0.84 13.79 -4.56
N THR A 97 0.33 14.58 -5.49
CA THR A 97 0.04 14.16 -6.86
C THR A 97 1.30 13.54 -7.49
N GLY A 98 2.46 14.19 -7.38
CA GLY A 98 3.74 13.68 -7.85
C GLY A 98 4.16 12.36 -7.20
N ILE A 99 4.18 12.28 -5.86
CA ILE A 99 4.58 11.07 -5.13
C ILE A 99 3.56 9.94 -5.34
N ALA A 100 2.25 10.23 -5.35
CA ALA A 100 1.23 9.24 -5.69
C ALA A 100 1.43 8.74 -7.12
N TYR A 101 1.80 9.59 -8.09
CA TYR A 101 2.16 9.17 -9.44
C TYR A 101 3.49 8.39 -9.54
N THR A 102 4.35 8.41 -8.50
CA THR A 102 5.51 7.50 -8.45
C THR A 102 5.10 6.06 -8.15
N LEU A 103 3.94 5.82 -7.53
CA LEU A 103 3.46 4.45 -7.24
C LEU A 103 3.13 3.66 -8.51
N PRO A 104 2.43 4.22 -9.53
CA PRO A 104 2.37 3.63 -10.86
C PRO A 104 3.75 3.40 -11.50
N ALA A 105 4.73 4.28 -11.28
CA ALA A 105 6.08 4.08 -11.78
C ALA A 105 6.76 2.86 -11.13
N PHE A 106 6.56 2.63 -9.82
CA PHE A 106 6.98 1.38 -9.17
C PHE A 106 6.29 0.15 -9.76
N ALA A 107 5.00 0.23 -10.06
CA ALA A 107 4.29 -0.87 -10.72
C ALA A 107 4.85 -1.16 -12.12
N LEU A 108 5.15 -0.11 -12.90
CA LEU A 108 5.78 -0.24 -14.21
C LEU A 108 7.21 -0.79 -14.12
N LEU A 109 7.97 -0.37 -13.11
CA LEU A 109 9.30 -0.92 -12.83
C LEU A 109 9.23 -2.40 -12.45
N GLY A 110 8.26 -2.80 -11.63
CA GLY A 110 7.97 -4.20 -11.31
C GLY A 110 7.62 -5.01 -12.55
N CYS A 111 6.75 -4.47 -13.42
CA CYS A 111 6.45 -5.08 -14.73
C CYS A 111 7.70 -5.23 -15.59
N TYR A 112 8.52 -4.18 -15.69
CA TYR A 112 9.74 -4.18 -16.51
C TYR A 112 10.75 -5.21 -16.01
N LEU A 113 11.04 -5.23 -14.70
CA LEU A 113 11.94 -6.22 -14.12
C LEU A 113 11.38 -7.63 -14.22
N GLY A 114 10.08 -7.81 -14.00
CA GLY A 114 9.41 -9.11 -14.18
C GLY A 114 9.55 -9.64 -15.60
N VAL A 115 9.30 -8.79 -16.62
CA VAL A 115 9.48 -9.17 -18.04
C VAL A 115 10.94 -9.45 -18.36
N ARG A 116 11.88 -8.63 -17.86
CA ARG A 116 13.32 -8.83 -18.06
C ARG A 116 13.79 -10.15 -17.44
N SER A 117 13.42 -10.43 -16.19
CA SER A 117 13.72 -11.69 -15.53
C SER A 117 13.12 -12.87 -16.28
N SER A 118 11.90 -12.73 -16.81
CA SER A 118 11.25 -13.78 -17.60
C SER A 118 11.99 -14.09 -18.91
N ALA A 119 12.54 -13.08 -19.56
CA ALA A 119 13.25 -13.21 -20.83
C ALA A 119 14.68 -13.77 -20.67
N LEU A 120 15.28 -13.57 -19.49
CA LEU A 120 16.63 -14.04 -19.17
C LEU A 120 16.66 -15.44 -18.56
N VAL A 121 15.49 -15.99 -18.20
CA VAL A 121 15.38 -17.34 -17.66
C VAL A 121 15.70 -18.37 -18.76
N PRO A 122 16.71 -19.24 -18.58
CA PRO A 122 17.04 -20.27 -19.55
C PRO A 122 15.83 -21.19 -19.84
N ALA A 123 15.70 -21.68 -21.07
CA ALA A 123 14.58 -22.54 -21.47
C ALA A 123 14.44 -23.79 -20.58
N GLU A 124 15.56 -24.36 -20.14
CA GLU A 124 15.62 -25.51 -19.23
C GLU A 124 15.04 -25.19 -17.84
N VAL A 125 15.26 -23.97 -17.34
CA VAL A 125 14.67 -23.49 -16.09
C VAL A 125 13.16 -23.36 -16.22
N ASN A 126 12.70 -22.74 -17.30
CA ASN A 126 11.28 -22.57 -17.54
C ASN A 126 10.56 -23.93 -17.70
N GLU A 127 11.23 -24.93 -18.27
CA GLU A 127 10.73 -26.30 -18.36
C GLU A 127 10.64 -26.99 -16.99
N LYS A 128 11.69 -26.91 -16.16
CA LYS A 128 11.69 -27.47 -14.80
C LYS A 128 10.61 -26.84 -13.92
N ILE A 129 10.44 -25.52 -13.98
CA ILE A 129 9.38 -24.84 -13.23
C ILE A 129 8.00 -25.23 -13.78
N SER A 130 7.85 -25.40 -15.10
CA SER A 130 6.58 -25.84 -15.69
C SER A 130 6.22 -27.29 -15.30
N ARG A 131 7.21 -28.17 -15.18
CA ARG A 131 7.03 -29.53 -14.63
C ARG A 131 6.63 -29.51 -13.16
N ALA A 132 7.33 -28.74 -12.31
CA ALA A 132 6.97 -28.57 -10.91
C ALA A 132 5.56 -27.99 -10.74
N ALA A 133 5.16 -27.03 -11.58
CA ALA A 133 3.81 -26.49 -11.60
C ALA A 133 2.77 -27.56 -12.00
N ALA A 134 3.06 -28.39 -13.00
CA ALA A 134 2.18 -29.49 -13.41
C ALA A 134 1.99 -30.55 -12.30
N GLU A 135 3.04 -30.85 -11.52
CA GLU A 135 3.00 -31.78 -10.39
C GLU A 135 2.08 -31.31 -9.25
N THR A 136 1.87 -29.99 -9.11
CA THR A 136 0.96 -29.44 -8.09
C THR A 136 -0.53 -29.65 -8.42
N GLY A 137 -0.86 -30.05 -9.65
CA GLY A 137 -2.24 -30.27 -10.09
C GLY A 137 -3.14 -29.02 -10.01
N ILE A 138 -2.54 -27.84 -9.85
CA ILE A 138 -3.23 -26.55 -9.92
C ILE A 138 -3.38 -26.27 -11.42
N PRO A 139 -4.61 -26.04 -11.94
CA PRO A 139 -4.78 -25.70 -13.34
C PRO A 139 -3.92 -24.48 -13.65
N SER A 140 -3.08 -24.60 -14.68
CA SER A 140 -2.40 -23.45 -15.26
C SER A 140 -3.48 -22.52 -15.81
N PHE A 141 -4.04 -21.65 -14.96
CA PHE A 141 -4.81 -20.50 -15.43
C PHE A 141 -3.92 -19.83 -16.47
N GLY A 142 -4.41 -19.62 -17.70
CA GLY A 142 -3.62 -19.35 -18.92
C GLY A 142 -2.63 -18.16 -18.92
N ILE A 143 -2.36 -17.57 -17.76
CA ILE A 143 -1.27 -16.64 -17.43
C ILE A 143 -0.03 -17.41 -16.92
N TYR A 144 -0.17 -18.68 -16.50
CA TYR A 144 0.89 -19.57 -16.01
C TYR A 144 1.52 -20.46 -17.09
N SER A 145 0.98 -20.49 -18.31
CA SER A 145 1.42 -21.38 -19.40
C SER A 145 2.30 -20.72 -20.47
N SER A 146 2.56 -19.41 -20.41
CA SER A 146 3.46 -18.76 -21.37
C SER A 146 4.05 -17.46 -20.82
N GLY A 147 5.30 -17.52 -20.36
CA GLY A 147 6.18 -16.34 -20.27
C GLY A 147 5.85 -15.23 -19.27
N ARG A 148 4.89 -15.40 -18.35
CA ARG A 148 4.57 -14.40 -17.31
C ARG A 148 4.70 -14.99 -15.90
N PHE A 149 5.58 -14.39 -15.11
CA PHE A 149 5.94 -14.83 -13.76
C PHE A 149 4.91 -14.30 -12.75
N GLY A 150 4.08 -15.19 -12.20
CA GLY A 150 3.27 -14.92 -11.00
C GLY A 150 3.96 -15.46 -9.75
N LEU A 151 3.69 -14.85 -8.58
CA LEU A 151 4.27 -15.27 -7.30
C LEU A 151 4.08 -16.76 -7.01
N ALA A 152 2.93 -17.33 -7.38
CA ALA A 152 2.66 -18.76 -7.21
C ALA A 152 3.75 -19.62 -7.84
N LYS A 153 4.31 -19.25 -9.00
CA LYS A 153 5.33 -20.02 -9.75
C LYS A 153 6.73 -19.95 -9.12
N ILE A 154 7.05 -18.84 -8.44
CA ILE A 154 8.33 -18.65 -7.72
C ILE A 154 8.25 -19.30 -6.34
N PHE A 155 7.16 -19.04 -5.61
CA PHE A 155 6.93 -19.62 -4.30
C PHE A 155 6.72 -21.15 -4.34
N THR A 156 6.07 -21.69 -5.38
CA THR A 156 6.02 -23.15 -5.62
C THR A 156 7.41 -23.77 -5.76
N SER A 157 8.39 -23.07 -6.34
CA SER A 157 9.76 -23.61 -6.43
C SER A 157 10.56 -23.39 -5.12
N CYS A 158 10.22 -22.36 -4.34
CA CYS A 158 10.91 -22.01 -3.08
C CYS A 158 10.40 -22.76 -1.85
N PHE A 159 9.16 -23.27 -1.86
CA PHE A 159 8.52 -23.92 -0.71
C PHE A 159 8.81 -25.43 -0.60
N SER A 160 10.08 -25.82 -0.71
CA SER A 160 10.57 -27.06 -0.06
C SER A 160 11.00 -26.74 1.37
N SER A 161 10.89 -27.71 2.30
CA SER A 161 10.97 -27.41 3.74
C SER A 161 12.21 -26.58 4.13
N LEU A 162 12.03 -25.50 4.89
CA LEU A 162 13.12 -24.71 5.47
C LEU A 162 13.94 -25.54 6.46
N TRP A 163 13.30 -26.52 7.09
CA TRP A 163 13.88 -27.42 8.09
C TRP A 163 14.99 -28.32 7.51
N ASP A 164 14.77 -28.97 6.37
CA ASP A 164 15.77 -29.84 5.70
C ASP A 164 17.03 -29.09 5.24
N SER A 165 16.91 -27.76 5.11
CA SER A 165 18.00 -26.88 4.75
C SER A 165 18.86 -26.47 5.95
N LEU A 166 18.30 -26.55 7.16
CA LEU A 166 19.00 -26.24 8.41
C LEU A 166 19.80 -27.46 8.92
N THR A 167 19.45 -28.67 8.50
CA THR A 167 19.98 -29.92 9.06
C THR A 167 20.94 -30.68 8.14
N ASP A 168 21.00 -30.37 6.84
CA ASP A 168 21.69 -31.21 5.87
C ASP A 168 22.74 -30.38 5.09
N GLY A 169 24.02 -30.67 5.33
CA GLY A 169 25.12 -29.70 5.23
C GLY A 169 26.03 -29.78 4.00
N SER A 170 25.69 -30.47 2.92
CA SER A 170 26.71 -30.78 1.89
C SER A 170 26.51 -30.25 0.46
N ASP A 171 25.42 -29.56 0.11
CA ASP A 171 25.31 -28.94 -1.25
C ASP A 171 24.26 -27.80 -1.35
N LYS A 172 23.79 -27.28 -0.21
CA LYS A 172 22.52 -26.53 -0.09
C LYS A 172 22.70 -25.04 0.21
N GLN A 173 23.87 -24.45 -0.09
CA GLN A 173 24.20 -23.05 0.28
C GLN A 173 23.35 -22.03 -0.51
N SER A 174 23.06 -22.25 -1.79
CA SER A 174 22.17 -21.35 -2.54
C SER A 174 20.69 -21.59 -2.15
N ASP A 175 20.31 -22.85 -1.92
CA ASP A 175 18.93 -23.25 -1.59
C ASP A 175 18.44 -22.67 -0.25
N TYR A 176 19.28 -22.65 0.80
CA TYR A 176 18.88 -22.03 2.07
C TYR A 176 18.69 -20.52 1.91
N ARG A 177 19.53 -19.84 1.12
CA ARG A 177 19.44 -18.39 0.89
C ARG A 177 18.10 -18.05 0.25
N LEU A 178 17.72 -18.82 -0.78
CA LEU A 178 16.43 -18.62 -1.45
C LEU A 178 15.26 -18.77 -0.49
N LYS A 179 15.29 -19.80 0.37
CA LYS A 179 14.24 -20.05 1.36
C LYS A 179 14.13 -18.94 2.40
N ILE A 180 15.26 -18.40 2.87
CA ILE A 180 15.28 -17.29 3.84
C ILE A 180 14.69 -16.02 3.22
N VAL A 181 15.09 -15.67 2.00
CA VAL A 181 14.58 -14.48 1.31
C VAL A 181 13.09 -14.65 0.98
N ALA A 182 12.66 -15.85 0.60
CA ALA A 182 11.25 -16.18 0.41
C ALA A 182 10.44 -16.08 1.70
N ALA A 183 10.96 -16.59 2.83
CA ALA A 183 10.34 -16.47 4.14
C ALA A 183 10.24 -15.01 4.59
N GLN A 184 11.31 -14.23 4.44
CA GLN A 184 11.32 -12.78 4.71
C GLN A 184 10.26 -12.06 3.88
N THR A 185 10.13 -12.41 2.59
CA THR A 185 9.16 -11.80 1.69
C THR A 185 7.73 -12.16 2.08
N ALA A 186 7.44 -13.45 2.30
CA ALA A 186 6.13 -13.90 2.72
C ALA A 186 5.71 -13.30 4.06
N LEU A 187 6.57 -13.37 5.08
CA LEU A 187 6.27 -12.80 6.41
C LEU A 187 6.23 -11.26 6.38
N GLY A 188 6.92 -10.61 5.44
CA GLY A 188 6.81 -9.17 5.18
C GLY A 188 5.45 -8.74 4.59
N LEU A 189 4.71 -9.65 3.95
CA LEU A 189 3.34 -9.36 3.49
C LEU A 189 2.34 -9.28 4.65
N PHE A 190 2.66 -9.88 5.80
CA PHE A 190 1.76 -9.92 6.95
C PHE A 190 1.40 -8.53 7.51
N PRO A 191 2.36 -7.59 7.71
CA PRO A 191 2.08 -6.17 7.94
C PRO A 191 1.09 -5.55 6.94
N ILE A 192 1.31 -5.76 5.63
CA ILE A 192 0.49 -5.16 4.58
C ILE A 192 -0.93 -5.74 4.63
N LEU A 193 -1.07 -7.06 4.73
CA LEU A 193 -2.36 -7.73 4.89
C LEU A 193 -3.11 -7.21 6.12
N THR A 194 -2.40 -7.01 7.23
CA THR A 194 -2.99 -6.47 8.47
C THR A 194 -3.54 -5.07 8.24
N ILE A 195 -2.79 -4.19 7.58
CA ILE A 195 -3.25 -2.84 7.21
C ILE A 195 -4.47 -2.95 6.30
N MET A 196 -4.42 -3.79 5.27
CA MET A 196 -5.52 -3.96 4.32
C MET A 196 -6.82 -4.39 5.01
N ILE A 197 -6.76 -5.36 5.91
CA ILE A 197 -7.94 -5.81 6.67
C ILE A 197 -8.46 -4.68 7.55
N VAL A 198 -7.60 -4.03 8.34
CA VAL A 198 -8.00 -2.90 9.19
C VAL A 198 -8.65 -1.77 8.37
N GLU A 199 -8.01 -1.36 7.27
CA GLU A 199 -8.54 -0.33 6.37
C GLU A 199 -9.88 -0.75 5.75
N SER A 200 -10.00 -2.00 5.31
CA SER A 200 -11.24 -2.50 4.73
C SER A 200 -12.41 -2.51 5.70
N LEU A 201 -12.17 -2.54 7.01
CA LEU A 201 -13.23 -2.52 8.00
C LEU A 201 -13.69 -1.11 8.35
N ARG A 202 -12.95 -0.08 7.93
CA ARG A 202 -13.31 1.31 8.18
C ARG A 202 -14.57 1.69 7.42
N ARG A 203 -15.38 2.53 8.08
CA ARG A 203 -16.54 3.16 7.44
C ARG A 203 -16.11 4.21 6.42
N GLY A 204 -14.97 4.88 6.65
CA GLY A 204 -14.36 5.84 5.71
C GLY A 204 -14.04 5.28 4.33
N ASN A 205 -13.88 3.96 4.23
CA ASN A 205 -13.47 3.27 3.01
C ASN A 205 -14.64 2.64 2.24
N PHE A 206 -15.88 3.02 2.56
CA PHE A 206 -17.05 2.52 1.85
C PHE A 206 -16.97 2.85 0.35
N PHE A 207 -17.19 1.83 -0.51
CA PHE A 207 -17.03 1.90 -1.98
C PHE A 207 -15.64 2.29 -2.51
N THR A 208 -14.58 2.13 -1.72
CA THR A 208 -13.19 2.23 -2.21
C THR A 208 -12.65 0.86 -2.59
N LEU A 209 -11.62 0.81 -3.45
CA LEU A 209 -10.95 -0.45 -3.77
C LEU A 209 -10.22 -1.05 -2.55
N SER A 210 -9.90 -0.22 -1.55
CA SER A 210 -9.33 -0.64 -0.27
C SER A 210 -10.31 -1.45 0.59
N LYS A 211 -11.61 -1.47 0.26
CA LYS A 211 -12.64 -2.23 0.98
C LYS A 211 -12.57 -3.74 0.76
N ILE A 212 -11.84 -4.20 -0.27
CA ILE A 212 -11.86 -5.60 -0.71
C ILE A 212 -10.44 -6.20 -0.63
N PRO A 213 -9.89 -6.51 0.57
CA PRO A 213 -8.57 -7.10 0.71
C PRO A 213 -8.42 -8.43 -0.04
N ALA A 214 -9.48 -9.24 -0.08
CA ALA A 214 -9.47 -10.51 -0.79
C ALA A 214 -9.22 -10.35 -2.30
N PHE A 215 -9.70 -9.26 -2.91
CA PHE A 215 -9.46 -8.96 -4.33
C PHE A 215 -7.97 -8.72 -4.59
N TRP A 216 -7.36 -7.81 -3.84
CA TRP A 216 -5.92 -7.54 -3.95
C TRP A 216 -5.07 -8.73 -3.55
N GLY A 217 -5.51 -9.46 -2.53
CA GLY A 217 -4.90 -10.71 -2.10
C GLY A 217 -4.87 -11.74 -3.21
N PHE A 218 -6.00 -11.94 -3.87
CA PHE A 218 -6.10 -12.82 -5.02
C PHE A 218 -5.25 -12.32 -6.20
N LEU A 219 -5.22 -11.01 -6.46
CA LEU A 219 -4.40 -10.43 -7.53
C LEU A 219 -2.92 -10.71 -7.34
N TYR A 220 -2.35 -10.55 -6.13
CA TYR A 220 -0.93 -10.85 -5.94
C TYR A 220 -0.61 -12.35 -5.85
N GLN A 221 -1.62 -13.23 -5.85
CA GLN A 221 -1.37 -14.65 -6.13
C GLN A 221 -1.10 -14.88 -7.62
N ILE A 222 -1.75 -14.09 -8.49
CA ILE A 222 -1.68 -14.21 -9.96
C ILE A 222 -0.55 -13.36 -10.56
N PHE A 223 -0.39 -12.15 -10.05
CA PHE A 223 0.56 -11.16 -10.51
C PHE A 223 1.67 -10.96 -9.47
N PRO A 224 2.84 -10.45 -9.87
CA PRO A 224 3.90 -10.12 -8.92
C PRO A 224 3.48 -9.07 -7.89
N ILE A 225 3.97 -9.18 -6.64
CA ILE A 225 3.68 -8.19 -5.58
C ILE A 225 4.27 -6.83 -5.91
N SER A 226 5.39 -6.80 -6.65
CA SER A 226 6.01 -5.58 -7.16
C SER A 226 5.11 -4.78 -8.09
N MET A 227 4.09 -5.41 -8.68
CA MET A 227 3.07 -4.75 -9.49
C MET A 227 1.81 -4.45 -8.68
N VAL A 228 1.29 -5.44 -7.95
CA VAL A 228 -0.02 -5.34 -7.31
C VAL A 228 0.00 -4.39 -6.12
N LEU A 229 1.03 -4.43 -5.26
CA LEU A 229 1.08 -3.61 -4.06
C LEU A 229 1.21 -2.11 -4.36
N PRO A 230 2.08 -1.65 -5.28
CA PRO A 230 2.12 -0.22 -5.62
C PRO A 230 0.78 0.29 -6.20
N VAL A 231 0.07 -0.53 -6.97
CA VAL A 231 -1.26 -0.18 -7.49
C VAL A 231 -2.28 -0.08 -6.34
N TYR A 232 -2.25 -1.02 -5.40
CA TYR A 232 -3.07 -0.93 -4.18
C TYR A 232 -2.76 0.35 -3.40
N PHE A 233 -1.47 0.65 -3.14
CA PHE A 233 -1.04 1.85 -2.43
C PHE A 233 -1.48 3.12 -3.15
N PHE A 234 -1.42 3.15 -4.48
CA PHE A 234 -1.91 4.27 -5.28
C PHE A 234 -3.39 4.51 -5.05
N PHE A 235 -4.23 3.47 -5.22
CA PHE A 235 -5.67 3.63 -5.02
C PHE A 235 -6.01 3.99 -3.58
N HIS A 236 -5.32 3.40 -2.61
CA HIS A 236 -5.50 3.77 -1.21
C HIS A 236 -5.16 5.24 -0.99
N ALA A 237 -3.96 5.70 -1.39
CA ALA A 237 -3.53 7.09 -1.24
C ALA A 237 -4.42 8.09 -2.00
N TYR A 238 -4.94 7.68 -3.16
CA TYR A 238 -5.75 8.55 -4.01
C TYR A 238 -7.20 8.66 -3.54
N GLN A 239 -7.82 7.55 -3.12
CA GLN A 239 -9.25 7.50 -2.76
C GLN A 239 -9.53 7.87 -1.31
N ILE A 240 -8.54 7.70 -0.43
CA ILE A 240 -8.68 7.87 1.01
C ILE A 240 -8.03 9.19 1.42
N THR A 241 -8.83 10.25 1.45
CA THR A 241 -8.41 11.54 2.02
C THR A 241 -8.49 11.45 3.54
N PRO A 242 -7.46 11.89 4.29
CA PRO A 242 -7.53 11.92 5.75
C PRO A 242 -8.69 12.77 6.28
N ALA A 243 -9.16 13.77 5.52
CA ALA A 243 -10.40 14.51 5.75
C ALA A 243 -11.60 13.60 6.08
N LYS A 244 -11.73 12.45 5.39
CA LYS A 244 -12.77 11.44 5.64
C LYS A 244 -12.64 10.77 7.02
N TYR A 245 -11.43 10.74 7.60
CA TYR A 245 -11.16 10.16 8.90
C TYR A 245 -11.23 11.14 10.07
N TYR A 246 -11.29 12.44 9.82
CA TYR A 246 -11.51 13.44 10.87
C TYR A 246 -12.91 13.38 11.46
N GLU A 247 -13.86 12.83 10.72
CA GLU A 247 -15.13 12.44 11.30
C GLU A 247 -14.92 11.16 12.13
N LYS A 248 -14.97 11.32 13.46
CA LYS A 248 -14.66 10.31 14.49
C LYS A 248 -15.32 8.93 14.28
N ASN A 249 -16.45 8.88 13.56
CA ASN A 249 -17.16 7.64 13.25
C ASN A 249 -16.56 6.84 12.08
N PHE A 250 -15.69 7.45 11.27
CA PHE A 250 -15.18 6.84 10.04
C PHE A 250 -13.85 6.11 10.22
N ILE A 251 -13.11 6.42 11.29
CA ILE A 251 -11.87 5.74 11.68
C ILE A 251 -12.10 4.46 12.50
N SER A 252 -13.19 4.42 13.28
CA SER A 252 -13.51 3.28 14.15
C SER A 252 -13.95 2.04 13.35
N ILE A 253 -13.55 0.87 13.84
CA ILE A 253 -13.97 -0.43 13.31
C ILE A 253 -15.01 -1.06 14.25
N PRO A 254 -16.01 -1.82 13.74
CA PRO A 254 -16.97 -2.47 14.61
C PRO A 254 -16.29 -3.49 15.54
N MET A 255 -16.65 -3.46 16.82
CA MET A 255 -15.97 -4.18 17.90
C MET A 255 -15.78 -5.68 17.63
N ALA A 256 -16.80 -6.36 17.11
CA ALA A 256 -16.73 -7.79 16.85
C ALA A 256 -15.61 -8.15 15.86
N TYR A 257 -15.38 -7.30 14.85
CA TYR A 257 -14.28 -7.50 13.89
C TYR A 257 -12.93 -7.15 14.48
N ALA A 258 -12.86 -6.15 15.36
CA ALA A 258 -11.63 -5.78 16.04
C ALA A 258 -11.15 -6.94 16.94
N LYS A 259 -12.06 -7.53 17.74
CA LYS A 259 -11.76 -8.67 18.62
C LYS A 259 -11.33 -9.92 17.86
N SER A 260 -11.91 -10.19 16.70
CA SER A 260 -11.54 -11.34 15.87
C SER A 260 -10.30 -11.12 15.00
N LEU A 261 -9.72 -9.93 14.95
CA LEU A 261 -8.64 -9.58 14.03
C LEU A 261 -7.40 -10.47 14.21
N ILE A 262 -6.90 -10.60 15.44
CA ILE A 262 -5.73 -11.42 15.77
C ILE A 262 -5.96 -12.91 15.44
N PRO A 263 -7.03 -13.58 15.94
CA PRO A 263 -7.23 -14.99 15.62
C PRO A 263 -7.48 -15.22 14.13
N THR A 264 -8.12 -14.28 13.42
CA THR A 264 -8.21 -14.33 11.95
C THR A 264 -6.83 -14.34 11.33
N LEU A 265 -5.98 -13.35 11.62
CA LEU A 265 -4.63 -13.23 11.06
C LEU A 265 -3.76 -14.48 11.33
N ILE A 266 -3.87 -15.06 12.52
CA ILE A 266 -3.13 -16.28 12.89
C ILE A 266 -3.62 -17.47 12.06
N ILE A 267 -4.92 -17.75 12.07
CA ILE A 267 -5.49 -18.93 11.42
C ILE A 267 -5.39 -18.82 9.89
N SER A 268 -5.60 -17.61 9.37
CA SER A 268 -5.77 -17.40 7.94
C SER A 268 -4.49 -17.04 7.20
N PHE A 269 -3.39 -16.76 7.90
CA PHE A 269 -2.13 -16.42 7.24
C PHE A 269 -0.93 -17.05 7.94
N LEU A 270 -0.79 -16.83 9.25
CA LEU A 270 0.42 -17.24 9.97
C LEU A 270 0.55 -18.76 10.02
N ILE A 271 -0.49 -19.49 10.44
CA ILE A 271 -0.47 -20.96 10.48
C ILE A 271 -0.18 -21.57 9.10
N PRO A 272 -0.91 -21.21 8.02
CA PRO A 272 -0.59 -21.66 6.67
C PRO A 272 0.86 -21.39 6.27
N THR A 273 1.34 -20.17 6.52
CA THR A 273 2.71 -19.77 6.16
C THR A 273 3.74 -20.59 6.94
N LEU A 274 3.54 -20.80 8.25
CA LEU A 274 4.44 -21.60 9.07
C LEU A 274 4.44 -23.07 8.66
N ILE A 275 3.27 -23.66 8.33
CA ILE A 275 3.19 -25.03 7.81
C ILE A 275 3.99 -25.14 6.52
N THR A 276 3.82 -24.19 5.60
CA THR A 276 4.53 -24.18 4.32
C THR A 276 6.04 -23.96 4.50
N LEU A 277 6.47 -23.18 5.50
CA LEU A 277 7.89 -22.96 5.78
C LEU A 277 8.55 -24.14 6.50
N PHE A 278 7.89 -24.75 7.49
CA PHE A 278 8.54 -25.69 8.40
C PHE A 278 8.20 -27.17 8.18
N ARG A 279 7.17 -27.52 7.39
CA ARG A 279 6.72 -28.91 7.27
C ARG A 279 7.18 -29.55 5.96
N GLU A 280 7.68 -30.79 6.07
CA GLU A 280 7.95 -31.72 4.96
C GLU A 280 6.66 -32.30 4.32
N GLN A 281 5.57 -31.53 4.28
CA GLN A 281 4.41 -31.95 3.51
C GLN A 281 4.73 -31.82 2.02
N SER A 282 4.10 -32.65 1.19
CA SER A 282 4.32 -32.56 -0.26
C SER A 282 4.09 -31.11 -0.69
N LEU A 283 5.00 -30.59 -1.50
CA LEU A 283 4.99 -29.20 -1.99
C LEU A 283 3.57 -28.77 -2.42
N ARG A 284 2.88 -29.68 -3.13
CA ARG A 284 1.48 -29.58 -3.54
C ARG A 284 0.51 -29.26 -2.38
N ALA A 285 0.60 -29.96 -1.26
CA ALA A 285 -0.27 -29.76 -0.11
C ALA A 285 0.00 -28.39 0.57
N SER A 286 1.27 -28.02 0.71
CA SER A 286 1.67 -26.74 1.30
C SER A 286 1.22 -25.54 0.46
N ILE A 287 1.33 -25.63 -0.87
CA ILE A 287 0.82 -24.59 -1.77
C ILE A 287 -0.71 -24.55 -1.79
N ALA A 288 -1.37 -25.71 -1.83
CA ALA A 288 -2.83 -25.76 -1.81
C ALA A 288 -3.42 -25.13 -0.54
N LEU A 289 -2.70 -25.21 0.58
CA LEU A 289 -3.05 -24.54 1.82
C LEU A 289 -2.75 -23.04 1.78
N TRP A 290 -1.60 -22.63 1.25
CA TRP A 290 -1.16 -21.24 1.28
C TRP A 290 -1.84 -20.37 0.23
N LEU A 291 -1.94 -20.82 -1.02
CA LEU A 291 -2.43 -20.01 -2.15
C LEU A 291 -3.83 -19.37 -1.94
N PRO A 292 -4.85 -20.07 -1.39
CA PRO A 292 -6.17 -19.49 -1.22
C PRO A 292 -6.33 -18.62 0.04
N PHE A 293 -5.23 -18.26 0.74
CA PHE A 293 -5.30 -17.49 1.98
C PHE A 293 -6.11 -16.20 1.94
N PRO A 294 -6.12 -15.41 0.85
CA PRO A 294 -6.95 -14.23 0.80
C PRO A 294 -8.45 -14.54 0.91
N ILE A 295 -8.87 -15.68 0.36
CA ILE A 295 -10.28 -16.11 0.34
C ILE A 295 -10.67 -16.59 1.72
N TYR A 296 -9.92 -17.54 2.30
CA TYR A 296 -10.27 -18.03 3.63
C TYR A 296 -10.00 -17.02 4.73
N THR A 297 -9.14 -16.00 4.53
CA THR A 297 -9.06 -14.84 5.45
C THR A 297 -10.40 -14.14 5.58
N ALA A 298 -11.08 -13.86 4.46
CA ALA A 298 -12.39 -13.24 4.48
C ALA A 298 -13.45 -14.15 5.15
N ILE A 299 -13.43 -15.44 4.85
CA ILE A 299 -14.35 -16.43 5.44
C ILE A 299 -14.12 -16.57 6.95
N VAL A 300 -12.88 -16.78 7.37
CA VAL A 300 -12.49 -16.94 8.78
C VAL A 300 -12.82 -15.68 9.57
N HIS A 301 -12.60 -14.48 9.03
CA HIS A 301 -12.99 -13.24 9.73
C HIS A 301 -14.50 -13.16 9.94
N GLN A 302 -15.27 -13.54 8.91
CA GLN A 302 -16.73 -13.55 8.95
C GLN A 302 -17.29 -14.57 9.94
N ILE A 303 -16.63 -15.72 10.08
CA ILE A 303 -16.97 -16.74 11.06
C ILE A 303 -16.56 -16.26 12.45
N LEU A 304 -15.31 -15.85 12.65
CA LEU A 304 -14.80 -15.51 13.97
C LEU A 304 -15.49 -14.30 14.60
N LYS A 305 -15.88 -13.30 13.80
CA LYS A 305 -16.61 -12.14 14.34
C LYS A 305 -17.94 -12.54 15.00
N SER A 306 -18.60 -13.62 14.57
CA SER A 306 -19.92 -13.99 15.08
C SER A 306 -19.88 -14.48 16.53
N PHE A 307 -18.70 -14.92 16.99
CA PHE A 307 -18.46 -15.33 18.38
C PHE A 307 -18.25 -14.14 19.32
N PHE A 308 -18.16 -12.91 18.81
CA PHE A 308 -17.94 -11.71 19.62
C PHE A 308 -19.18 -10.83 19.65
N THR A 309 -19.65 -10.51 20.86
CA THR A 309 -20.74 -9.57 21.08
C THR A 309 -20.30 -8.14 20.80
N THR A 310 -21.15 -7.39 20.09
CA THR A 310 -20.96 -5.95 19.89
C THR A 310 -21.71 -5.21 21.00
N PRO A 311 -21.04 -4.38 21.81
CA PRO A 311 -21.72 -3.62 22.86
C PRO A 311 -22.73 -2.64 22.25
N ALA A 312 -23.88 -2.48 22.90
CA ALA A 312 -24.94 -1.57 22.45
C ALA A 312 -24.53 -0.09 22.51
N LEU A 313 -23.60 0.26 23.41
CA LEU A 313 -23.04 1.60 23.56
C LEU A 313 -21.61 1.63 23.01
N THR A 314 -21.37 2.56 22.10
CA THR A 314 -20.05 2.79 21.49
C THR A 314 -19.17 3.61 22.44
N THR A 315 -18.28 2.94 23.16
CA THR A 315 -17.23 3.61 23.93
C THR A 315 -16.15 4.17 22.99
N LYS A 316 -15.62 5.37 23.29
CA LYS A 316 -14.58 6.02 22.47
C LYS A 316 -13.36 5.10 22.38
N ASN A 317 -12.83 4.89 21.18
CA ASN A 317 -11.58 4.15 20.90
C ASN A 317 -11.57 2.69 21.41
N ALA A 318 -12.73 2.08 21.62
CA ALA A 318 -12.82 0.76 22.21
C ALA A 318 -12.24 -0.36 21.33
N ASP A 319 -12.14 -0.14 20.02
CA ASP A 319 -11.49 -1.00 19.04
C ASP A 319 -9.96 -0.89 19.04
N LEU A 320 -9.40 0.21 19.56
CA LEU A 320 -7.97 0.53 19.47
C LEU A 320 -7.05 -0.53 20.11
N PRO A 321 -7.33 -1.09 21.32
CA PRO A 321 -6.45 -2.09 21.92
C PRO A 321 -6.28 -3.34 21.05
N TYR A 322 -7.34 -3.77 20.36
CA TYR A 322 -7.29 -4.93 19.48
C TYR A 322 -6.52 -4.64 18.18
N ILE A 323 -6.68 -3.44 17.62
CA ILE A 323 -5.90 -2.99 16.47
C ILE A 323 -4.41 -2.91 16.84
N ARG A 324 -4.07 -2.33 18.00
CA ARG A 324 -2.70 -2.30 18.53
C ARG A 324 -2.12 -3.69 18.68
N GLY A 325 -2.89 -4.63 19.25
CA GLY A 325 -2.45 -6.01 19.40
C GLY A 325 -2.15 -6.68 18.05
N ALA A 326 -3.02 -6.48 17.05
CA ALA A 326 -2.78 -6.99 15.71
C ALA A 326 -1.57 -6.35 15.04
N TYR A 327 -1.40 -5.03 15.18
CA TYR A 327 -0.22 -4.32 14.66
C TYR A 327 1.07 -4.77 15.35
N LEU A 328 1.05 -4.97 16.67
CA LEU A 328 2.21 -5.45 17.42
C LEU A 328 2.61 -6.86 16.99
N LEU A 329 1.63 -7.76 16.83
CA LEU A 329 1.86 -9.11 16.33
C LEU A 329 2.50 -9.06 14.93
N SER A 330 1.91 -8.31 14.00
CA SER A 330 2.39 -8.24 12.62
C SER A 330 3.74 -7.56 12.50
N PHE A 331 4.00 -6.54 13.34
CA PHE A 331 5.31 -5.92 13.48
C PHE A 331 6.34 -6.95 13.95
N GLY A 332 6.05 -7.66 15.04
CA GLY A 332 6.97 -8.64 15.63
C GLY A 332 7.33 -9.76 14.66
N VAL A 333 6.34 -10.33 13.95
CA VAL A 333 6.56 -11.36 12.94
C VAL A 333 7.45 -10.87 11.80
N SER A 334 7.12 -9.70 11.21
CA SER A 334 7.89 -9.17 10.09
C SER A 334 9.29 -8.71 10.49
N ALA A 335 9.45 -8.08 11.66
CA ALA A 335 10.74 -7.62 12.15
C ALA A 335 11.64 -8.81 12.48
N SER A 336 11.09 -9.87 13.08
CA SER A 336 11.83 -11.10 13.34
C SER A 336 12.32 -11.74 12.04
N ALA A 337 11.46 -11.83 11.02
CA ALA A 337 11.84 -12.36 9.71
C ALA A 337 12.92 -11.50 9.02
N HIS A 338 12.83 -10.16 9.16
CA HIS A 338 13.83 -9.25 8.62
C HIS A 338 15.18 -9.39 9.32
N LEU A 339 15.21 -9.49 10.64
CA LEU A 339 16.45 -9.64 11.43
C LEU A 339 17.09 -11.02 11.26
N TYR A 340 16.28 -12.03 10.99
CA TYR A 340 16.77 -13.39 10.76
C TYR A 340 17.65 -13.50 9.50
N ALA A 341 17.26 -12.86 8.40
CA ALA A 341 18.01 -12.92 7.14
C ALA A 341 19.48 -12.42 7.21
N PRO A 342 19.78 -11.22 7.75
CA PRO A 342 21.15 -10.76 7.93
C PRO A 342 21.86 -11.58 9.02
N TYR A 343 21.18 -11.99 10.10
CA TYR A 343 21.77 -12.85 11.12
C TYR A 343 22.34 -14.14 10.51
N THR A 344 21.55 -14.85 9.69
CA THR A 344 22.02 -16.08 9.02
C THR A 344 23.14 -15.83 8.02
N THR A 345 23.19 -14.64 7.42
CA THR A 345 24.25 -14.27 6.46
C THR A 345 25.56 -14.01 7.21
N ILE A 346 25.50 -13.33 8.35
CA ILE A 346 26.65 -13.05 9.22
C ILE A 346 27.21 -14.36 9.80
N THR A 347 26.35 -15.25 10.30
CA THR A 347 26.80 -16.53 10.87
C THR A 347 27.37 -17.49 9.83
N ALA A 348 27.01 -17.33 8.55
CA ALA A 348 27.61 -18.06 7.44
C ALA A 348 28.99 -17.54 7.00
N GLY A 349 29.49 -16.45 7.61
CA GLY A 349 30.83 -15.91 7.35
C GLY A 349 30.91 -14.96 6.15
N ASP A 350 29.78 -14.53 5.59
CA ASP A 350 29.76 -13.57 4.48
C ASP A 350 30.22 -12.18 4.92
N SER A 351 31.04 -11.53 4.08
CA SER A 351 31.53 -10.17 4.36
C SER A 351 30.37 -9.14 4.36
N PHE A 352 30.50 -8.07 5.14
CA PHE A 352 29.52 -6.98 5.15
C PHE A 352 29.28 -6.37 3.75
N LEU A 353 30.32 -6.31 2.91
CA LEU A 353 30.20 -5.87 1.51
C LEU A 353 29.36 -6.83 0.67
N SER A 354 29.44 -8.13 0.95
CA SER A 354 28.54 -9.13 0.38
C SER A 354 27.10 -8.83 0.78
N ILE A 355 26.82 -8.57 2.07
CA ILE A 355 25.48 -8.20 2.58
C ILE A 355 24.91 -6.96 1.86
N VAL A 356 25.74 -5.95 1.59
CA VAL A 356 25.32 -4.73 0.87
C VAL A 356 25.16 -4.97 -0.63
N ALA A 357 26.06 -5.73 -1.27
CA ALA A 357 25.92 -6.12 -2.67
C ALA A 357 24.64 -6.94 -2.90
N HIS A 358 24.29 -7.77 -1.92
CA HIS A 358 23.03 -8.50 -1.85
C HIS A 358 21.80 -7.58 -1.68
N LEU A 359 21.92 -6.30 -1.34
CA LEU A 359 20.77 -5.39 -1.24
C LEU A 359 20.52 -4.60 -2.54
N VAL A 360 21.42 -4.69 -3.53
CA VAL A 360 21.34 -3.97 -4.80
C VAL A 360 20.88 -4.92 -5.91
N PRO A 361 19.72 -4.68 -6.56
CA PRO A 361 19.31 -5.47 -7.72
C PRO A 361 20.23 -5.20 -8.92
N GLY A 362 20.62 -6.23 -9.66
CA GLY A 362 21.05 -6.06 -11.06
C GLY A 362 22.45 -6.51 -11.45
N VAL A 363 23.18 -7.24 -10.61
CA VAL A 363 24.32 -8.01 -11.11
C VAL A 363 23.76 -9.26 -11.78
N PRO A 364 23.92 -9.46 -13.11
CA PRO A 364 23.49 -10.70 -13.74
C PRO A 364 24.22 -11.87 -13.07
N PRO A 365 23.50 -12.96 -12.72
CA PRO A 365 24.14 -14.09 -12.05
C PRO A 365 25.26 -14.59 -12.94
N ALA A 366 26.47 -14.68 -12.38
CA ALA A 366 27.65 -15.18 -13.10
C ALA A 366 27.46 -16.65 -13.52
N ASP A 367 26.60 -17.38 -12.80
CA ASP A 367 26.23 -18.76 -13.05
C ASP A 367 24.73 -18.91 -13.37
N ASN A 368 24.42 -19.69 -14.41
CA ASN A 368 23.05 -19.96 -14.90
C ASN A 368 22.20 -20.85 -13.95
N SER A 369 22.42 -20.78 -12.63
CA SER A 369 21.72 -21.65 -11.68
C SER A 369 20.28 -21.18 -11.43
N LEU A 370 19.38 -22.15 -11.28
CA LEU A 370 17.97 -21.95 -10.93
C LEU A 370 17.79 -21.09 -9.67
N VAL A 371 18.66 -21.33 -8.70
CA VAL A 371 18.54 -20.83 -7.34
C VAL A 371 18.93 -19.36 -7.27
N GLU A 372 20.04 -18.98 -7.93
CA GLU A 372 20.46 -17.58 -8.03
C GLU A 372 19.45 -16.75 -8.84
N THR A 373 18.90 -17.31 -9.92
CA THR A 373 17.81 -16.65 -10.67
C THR A 373 16.57 -16.44 -9.79
N GLY A 374 16.17 -17.45 -9.02
CA GLY A 374 15.06 -17.34 -8.08
C GLY A 374 15.29 -16.31 -6.98
N LEU A 375 16.52 -16.25 -6.44
CA LEU A 375 16.94 -15.29 -5.42
C LEU A 375 16.78 -13.85 -5.90
N ASP A 376 17.31 -13.55 -7.09
CA ASP A 376 17.24 -12.21 -7.67
C ASP A 376 15.80 -11.77 -7.93
N ILE A 377 14.94 -12.69 -8.37
CA ILE A 377 13.52 -12.41 -8.60
C ILE A 377 12.82 -12.09 -7.28
N VAL A 378 12.89 -12.97 -6.27
CA VAL A 378 12.20 -12.77 -4.98
C VAL A 378 12.69 -11.49 -4.30
N ARG A 379 14.00 -11.22 -4.37
CA ARG A 379 14.59 -10.01 -3.82
C ARG A 379 14.13 -8.75 -4.56
N SER A 380 14.09 -8.77 -5.89
CA SER A 380 13.59 -7.64 -6.68
C SER A 380 12.11 -7.36 -6.38
N GLU A 381 11.30 -8.42 -6.27
CA GLU A 381 9.90 -8.34 -5.86
C GLU A 381 9.75 -7.67 -4.49
N TYR A 382 10.51 -8.14 -3.51
CA TYR A 382 10.57 -7.58 -2.15
C TYR A 382 10.93 -6.08 -2.18
N LEU A 383 12.05 -5.73 -2.81
CA LEU A 383 12.57 -4.37 -2.79
C LEU A 383 11.61 -3.38 -3.44
N ILE A 384 11.07 -3.68 -4.62
CA ILE A 384 10.12 -2.79 -5.31
C ILE A 384 8.83 -2.64 -4.51
N ALA A 385 8.26 -3.77 -4.05
CA ALA A 385 7.00 -3.75 -3.33
C ALA A 385 7.09 -2.94 -2.03
N PHE A 386 8.14 -3.15 -1.24
CA PHE A 386 8.29 -2.46 0.04
C PHE A 386 8.86 -1.05 -0.12
N ALA A 387 9.65 -0.74 -1.15
CA ALA A 387 10.00 0.64 -1.49
C ALA A 387 8.76 1.46 -1.84
N ALA A 388 7.82 0.89 -2.61
CA ALA A 388 6.53 1.53 -2.85
C ALA A 388 5.71 1.69 -1.57
N GLY A 389 5.80 0.73 -0.63
CA GLY A 389 5.22 0.85 0.71
C GLY A 389 5.81 2.01 1.52
N LEU A 390 7.12 2.25 1.44
CA LEU A 390 7.75 3.41 2.07
C LEU A 390 7.33 4.72 1.41
N ALA A 391 7.22 4.76 0.08
CA ALA A 391 6.65 5.92 -0.63
C ALA A 391 5.20 6.19 -0.20
N TRP A 392 4.41 5.13 0.03
CA TRP A 392 3.06 5.23 0.58
C TRP A 392 3.04 5.83 1.99
N VAL A 393 4.02 5.49 2.85
CA VAL A 393 4.21 6.12 4.17
C VAL A 393 4.52 7.62 4.04
N LEU A 394 5.32 8.04 3.05
CA LEU A 394 5.61 9.47 2.86
C LEU A 394 4.34 10.27 2.51
N ILE A 395 3.44 9.69 1.70
CA ILE A 395 2.13 10.29 1.43
C ILE A 395 1.34 10.41 2.74
N LEU A 396 1.31 9.35 3.54
CA LEU A 396 0.63 9.35 4.83
C LEU A 396 1.16 10.41 5.80
N LEU A 397 2.48 10.56 5.92
CA LEU A 397 3.09 11.54 6.81
C LEU A 397 2.91 12.97 6.30
N ASN A 398 2.93 13.18 4.99
CA ASN A 398 2.61 14.48 4.40
C ASN A 398 1.20 14.90 4.81
N ASP A 399 0.26 13.98 4.73
CA ASP A 399 -1.10 14.19 5.16
C ASP A 399 -1.14 14.55 6.64
N MET A 400 -0.49 13.78 7.52
CA MET A 400 -0.46 14.10 8.96
C MET A 400 0.20 15.44 9.31
N LYS A 401 1.24 15.83 8.57
CA LYS A 401 1.88 17.14 8.71
C LYS A 401 0.97 18.28 8.25
N ARG A 402 0.23 18.09 7.16
CA ARG A 402 -0.79 19.03 6.66
C ARG A 402 -1.87 19.30 7.69
N PHE A 403 -2.29 18.26 8.40
CA PHE A 403 -3.23 18.37 9.51
C PHE A 403 -2.62 18.85 10.83
N ARG A 404 -1.34 19.25 10.83
CA ARG A 404 -0.60 19.73 12.01
C ARG A 404 -0.61 18.72 13.17
N LYS A 405 -0.74 17.43 12.86
CA LYS A 405 -0.63 16.33 13.84
C LYS A 405 0.82 15.92 14.10
N ILE A 406 1.75 16.37 13.25
CA ILE A 406 3.19 16.11 13.34
C ILE A 406 3.94 17.45 13.27
N THR A 407 4.84 17.68 14.22
CA THR A 407 5.73 18.86 14.29
C THR A 407 7.10 18.62 13.66
N ALA A 408 7.50 17.35 13.52
CA ALA A 408 8.81 16.94 13.00
C ALA A 408 9.11 17.47 11.58
N GLY A 409 10.39 17.72 11.32
CA GLY A 409 10.91 18.12 10.02
C GLY A 409 10.85 17.00 8.99
N TRP A 410 10.89 17.31 7.68
CA TRP A 410 10.90 16.27 6.64
C TRP A 410 12.16 15.41 6.68
N LEU A 411 13.32 16.02 6.95
CA LEU A 411 14.59 15.31 7.09
C LEU A 411 14.57 14.35 8.28
N GLU A 412 13.98 14.79 9.40
CA GLU A 412 13.81 13.99 10.62
C GLU A 412 12.91 12.78 10.36
N LEU A 413 11.75 12.98 9.71
CA LEU A 413 10.84 11.90 9.34
C LEU A 413 11.49 10.89 8.38
N LEU A 414 12.24 11.36 7.39
CA LEU A 414 13.02 10.50 6.49
C LEU A 414 14.08 9.71 7.26
N GLY A 415 14.75 10.36 8.22
CA GLY A 415 15.71 9.72 9.13
C GLY A 415 15.07 8.60 9.94
N TYR A 416 13.89 8.83 10.52
CA TYR A 416 13.15 7.80 11.27
C TYR A 416 12.71 6.64 10.38
N ILE A 417 12.19 6.91 9.19
CA ILE A 417 11.80 5.85 8.24
C ILE A 417 13.01 5.02 7.84
N ALA A 418 14.13 5.66 7.51
CA ALA A 418 15.34 4.97 7.11
C ALA A 418 15.91 4.12 8.26
N ALA A 419 16.04 4.69 9.45
CA ALA A 419 16.52 3.99 10.63
C ALA A 419 15.61 2.79 10.99
N ALA A 420 14.29 2.99 11.03
CA ALA A 420 13.35 1.91 11.31
C ALA A 420 13.37 0.83 10.22
N SER A 421 13.53 1.21 8.95
CA SER A 421 13.59 0.24 7.84
C SER A 421 14.86 -0.62 7.88
N VAL A 422 15.97 -0.08 8.38
CA VAL A 422 17.22 -0.83 8.59
C VAL A 422 17.12 -1.74 9.81
N ILE A 423 16.51 -1.27 10.92
CA ILE A 423 16.47 -2.02 12.18
C ILE A 423 15.38 -3.11 12.15
N PHE A 424 14.18 -2.77 11.67
CA PHE A 424 13.00 -3.64 11.75
C PHE A 424 12.56 -4.16 10.38
N GLY A 425 13.14 -3.65 9.30
CA GLY A 425 12.71 -3.94 7.95
C GLY A 425 11.67 -2.95 7.43
N PRO A 426 11.59 -2.77 6.10
CA PRO A 426 10.69 -1.80 5.48
C PRO A 426 9.21 -2.14 5.70
N ALA A 427 8.84 -3.42 5.67
CA ALA A 427 7.46 -3.87 5.90
C ALA A 427 6.94 -3.53 7.31
N ALA A 428 7.74 -3.82 8.34
CA ALA A 428 7.43 -3.48 9.73
C ALA A 428 7.37 -1.97 9.94
N THR A 429 8.24 -1.22 9.26
CA THR A 429 8.26 0.25 9.27
C THR A 429 6.99 0.85 8.69
N VAL A 430 6.47 0.31 7.58
CA VAL A 430 5.17 0.73 7.01
C VAL A 430 4.06 0.57 8.03
N LEU A 431 3.99 -0.58 8.70
CA LEU A 431 3.00 -0.84 9.73
C LEU A 431 3.16 0.05 10.96
N ALA A 432 4.40 0.31 11.39
CA ALA A 432 4.67 1.22 12.51
C ALA A 432 4.18 2.63 12.21
N ALA A 433 4.35 3.13 10.98
CA ALA A 433 3.81 4.41 10.55
C ALA A 433 2.27 4.44 10.59
N TYR A 434 1.63 3.34 10.18
CA TYR A 434 0.17 3.18 10.29
C TYR A 434 -0.32 3.09 11.74
N ALA A 435 0.42 2.39 12.61
CA ALA A 435 0.14 2.34 14.04
C ALA A 435 0.25 3.74 14.66
N TRP A 436 1.29 4.50 14.33
CA TRP A 436 1.44 5.86 14.80
C TRP A 436 0.31 6.78 14.32
N ARG A 437 -0.11 6.64 13.07
CA ARG A 437 -1.28 7.34 12.52
C ARG A 437 -2.56 7.06 13.34
N GLU A 438 -2.79 5.81 13.75
CA GLU A 438 -3.95 5.48 14.59
C GLU A 438 -3.99 6.28 15.88
N GLU A 439 -2.83 6.47 16.51
CA GLU A 439 -2.72 7.25 17.72
C GLU A 439 -3.01 8.73 17.47
N LEU A 440 -2.37 9.31 16.45
CA LEU A 440 -2.50 10.73 16.12
C LEU A 440 -3.94 11.14 15.75
N LEU A 441 -4.68 10.25 15.09
CA LEU A 441 -6.05 10.51 14.67
C LEU A 441 -7.09 10.32 15.80
N ARG A 442 -6.74 9.60 16.88
CA ARG A 442 -7.67 9.24 17.97
C ARG A 442 -7.48 10.07 19.25
N VAL A 443 -6.40 10.87 19.31
CA VAL A 443 -6.17 11.99 20.23
C VAL A 443 -6.88 13.22 19.72
#